data_AF-A0A6N9PBD5-F1
#
_entry.id   AF-A0A6N9PBD5-F1
#
_cell.length_a   1.000
_cell.length_b   1.000
_cell.length_c   1.000
_cell.angle_alpha   90.00
_cell.angle_beta   90.00
_cell.angle_gamma   90.00
#
_symmetry.space_group_name_H-M   'P 1'
#
loop_
_entity.id
_entity.type
_entity.pdbx_description
1 polymer ?
#
loop_
_entity_poly.entity_id
_entity_poly.type
_entity_poly.pdbx_seq_one_letter_code
_entity_poly.pdbx_strand_id
1 'polypeptide(L)'
;VRRQLPIRQQSVVQAINTVNAAWGIHPLFFFSGGVFYWDEKPEQSKIYTFEYGVNIIALNRAGGVWELETVSAPFVKHSHKINLIHPRVNGTFEVSKVVSTTNDSGFIRTYIYF
;
A
#
# COMPACT_ATOMS: atom_id res chain seq x y z
N VAL A 1 -7.78 13.53 -33.22
CA VAL A 1 -8.88 14.33 -32.65
C VAL A 1 -8.74 14.31 -31.12
N ARG A 2 -8.57 15.45 -30.45
CA ARG A 2 -8.57 15.50 -28.98
C ARG A 2 -10.00 15.25 -28.49
N ARG A 3 -10.23 14.17 -27.74
CA ARG A 3 -11.53 13.92 -27.10
C ARG A 3 -11.62 14.80 -25.84
N GLN A 4 -12.71 15.52 -25.69
CA GLN A 4 -13.00 16.33 -24.50
C GLN A 4 -14.21 15.72 -23.81
N LEU A 5 -14.14 15.57 -22.49
CA LEU A 5 -15.21 15.01 -21.68
C LEU A 5 -15.57 16.00 -20.56
N PRO A 6 -16.78 16.57 -20.56
CA PRO A 6 -17.21 17.44 -19.47
C PRO A 6 -17.52 16.60 -18.22
N ILE A 7 -16.84 16.90 -17.10
CA ILE A 7 -17.15 16.34 -15.79
C ILE A 7 -17.93 17.40 -15.00
N ARG A 8 -19.12 17.04 -14.53
CA ARG A 8 -19.97 17.90 -13.68
C ARG A 8 -19.76 17.51 -12.21
N GLN A 9 -20.79 17.60 -11.37
CA GLN A 9 -20.71 17.26 -9.96
C GLN A 9 -20.55 15.74 -9.77
N GLN A 10 -19.34 15.31 -9.44
CA GLN A 10 -18.97 13.91 -9.17
C GLN A 10 -17.88 13.89 -8.09
N SER A 11 -17.76 12.77 -7.34
CA SER A 11 -16.57 12.55 -6.51
C SER A 11 -15.33 12.33 -7.39
N VAL A 12 -14.14 12.55 -6.85
CA VAL A 12 -12.88 12.35 -7.60
C VAL A 12 -12.77 10.93 -8.17
N VAL A 13 -13.18 9.92 -7.39
CA VAL A 13 -13.20 8.51 -7.82
C VAL A 13 -14.14 8.30 -9.01
N GLN A 14 -15.34 8.90 -8.96
CA GLN A 14 -16.31 8.83 -10.06
C GLN A 14 -15.81 9.55 -11.31
N ALA A 15 -15.18 10.72 -11.15
CA ALA A 15 -14.60 11.48 -12.24
C ALA A 15 -13.54 10.67 -12.98
N ILE A 16 -12.59 10.06 -12.27
CA ILE A 16 -11.54 9.21 -12.84
C ILE A 16 -12.17 8.00 -13.57
N ASN A 17 -13.13 7.32 -12.96
CA ASN A 17 -13.82 6.19 -13.59
C ASN A 17 -14.58 6.59 -14.86
N THR A 18 -15.18 7.78 -14.88
CA THR A 18 -15.87 8.29 -16.07
C THR A 18 -14.89 8.55 -17.22
N VAL A 19 -13.72 9.13 -16.91
CA VAL A 19 -12.65 9.33 -17.90
C VAL A 19 -12.13 7.98 -18.41
N ASN A 20 -11.85 7.03 -17.50
CA ASN A 20 -11.41 5.68 -17.84
C ASN A 20 -12.38 5.01 -18.84
N ALA A 21 -13.68 5.05 -18.55
CA ALA A 21 -14.72 4.47 -19.40
C ALA A 21 -14.80 5.15 -20.78
N ALA A 22 -14.73 6.48 -20.86
CA ALA A 22 -14.80 7.21 -22.13
C ALA A 22 -13.61 6.94 -23.07
N TRP A 23 -12.46 6.55 -22.51
CA TRP A 23 -11.28 6.11 -23.26
C TRP A 23 -11.16 4.59 -23.40
N GLY A 24 -12.05 3.80 -22.79
CA GLY A 24 -12.03 2.34 -22.84
C GLY A 24 -10.83 1.72 -22.12
N ILE A 25 -10.34 2.38 -21.07
CA ILE A 25 -9.18 1.95 -20.29
C ILE A 25 -9.61 1.59 -18.85
N HIS A 26 -8.89 0.66 -18.22
CA HIS A 26 -9.12 0.27 -16.81
C HIS A 26 -7.81 0.25 -15.99
N PRO A 27 -7.02 1.34 -16.00
CA PRO A 27 -5.78 1.40 -15.25
C PRO A 27 -6.05 1.48 -13.74
N LEU A 28 -5.09 1.00 -12.97
CA LEU A 28 -5.08 1.22 -11.52
C LEU A 28 -4.73 2.68 -11.24
N PHE A 29 -5.30 3.23 -10.16
CA PHE A 29 -4.97 4.57 -9.70
C PHE A 29 -4.96 4.64 -8.19
N PHE A 30 -4.14 5.53 -7.64
CA PHE A 30 -4.08 5.78 -6.22
C PHE A 30 -3.51 7.18 -5.93
N PHE A 31 -3.65 7.61 -4.68
CA PHE A 31 -3.01 8.82 -4.17
C PHE A 31 -1.94 8.44 -3.16
N SER A 32 -0.76 9.05 -3.25
CA SER A 32 0.32 8.86 -2.29
C SER A 32 1.08 10.17 -2.12
N GLY A 33 1.26 10.62 -0.87
CA GLY A 33 1.99 11.87 -0.58
C GLY A 33 1.36 13.11 -1.22
N GLY A 34 0.04 13.12 -1.42
CA GLY A 34 -0.67 14.22 -2.10
C GLY A 34 -0.56 14.21 -3.63
N VAL A 35 0.10 13.20 -4.22
CA VAL A 35 0.26 13.05 -5.67
C VAL A 35 -0.69 11.95 -6.18
N PHE A 36 -1.33 12.21 -7.31
CA PHE A 36 -2.16 11.25 -8.04
C PHE A 36 -1.30 10.43 -9.00
N TYR A 37 -1.41 9.11 -8.94
CA TYR A 37 -0.76 8.18 -9.85
C TYR A 37 -1.82 7.46 -10.68
N TRP A 38 -1.62 7.42 -12.00
CA TRP A 38 -2.55 6.84 -12.95
C TRP A 38 -1.80 5.92 -13.89
N ASP A 39 -2.04 4.61 -13.75
CA ASP A 39 -1.28 3.55 -14.42
C ASP A 39 0.25 3.60 -14.19
N GLU A 40 0.68 4.36 -13.17
CA GLU A 40 2.08 4.53 -12.82
C GLU A 40 2.33 3.95 -11.43
N LYS A 41 3.26 2.99 -11.35
CA LYS A 41 3.82 2.54 -10.08
C LYS A 41 5.15 3.27 -9.89
N PRO A 42 5.24 4.24 -8.95
CA PRO A 42 6.47 4.96 -8.72
C PRO A 42 7.56 3.96 -8.33
N GLU A 43 8.77 4.18 -8.82
CA GLU A 43 9.90 3.32 -8.50
C GLU A 43 10.19 3.39 -7.01
N GLN A 44 10.30 2.21 -6.39
CA GLN A 44 10.63 2.11 -4.98
C GLN A 44 12.14 2.18 -4.81
N SER A 45 12.62 3.27 -4.20
CA SER A 45 14.05 3.52 -3.98
C SER A 45 14.74 2.51 -3.07
N LYS A 46 14.01 1.90 -2.13
CA LYS A 46 14.58 0.95 -1.17
C LYS A 46 13.56 -0.10 -0.75
N ILE A 47 13.94 -1.37 -0.82
CA ILE A 47 13.21 -2.49 -0.22
C ILE A 47 13.66 -2.62 1.23
N TYR A 48 12.73 -2.51 2.18
CA TYR A 48 13.03 -2.65 3.60
C TYR A 48 12.96 -4.11 4.04
N THR A 49 13.91 -4.54 4.86
CA THR A 49 13.96 -5.91 5.38
C THR A 49 13.40 -5.97 6.80
N PHE A 50 12.44 -6.87 6.99
CA PHE A 50 11.92 -7.25 8.28
C PHE A 50 12.46 -8.62 8.69
N GLU A 51 13.08 -8.70 9.86
CA GLU A 51 13.76 -9.88 10.36
C GLU A 51 13.24 -10.28 11.75
N TYR A 52 13.00 -11.59 11.89
CA TYR A 52 12.52 -12.20 13.12
C TYR A 52 13.51 -11.98 14.27
N GLY A 53 13.00 -11.49 15.40
CA GLY A 53 13.82 -11.19 16.58
C GLY A 53 14.58 -9.86 16.49
N VAL A 54 14.47 -9.11 15.37
CA VAL A 54 15.15 -7.81 15.20
C VAL A 54 14.14 -6.67 15.14
N ASN A 55 13.30 -6.64 14.11
CA ASN A 55 12.34 -5.56 13.87
C ASN A 55 10.92 -6.07 13.55
N ILE A 56 10.67 -7.36 13.78
CA ILE A 56 9.34 -7.97 13.81
C ILE A 56 8.93 -8.18 15.27
N ILE A 57 7.81 -7.58 15.67
CA ILE A 57 7.20 -7.79 16.99
C ILE A 57 6.35 -9.06 16.95
N ALA A 58 5.47 -9.18 15.95
CA ALA A 58 4.61 -10.32 15.76
C ALA A 58 4.35 -10.58 14.28
N LEU A 59 4.05 -11.83 13.95
CA LEU A 59 3.65 -12.25 12.61
C LEU A 59 2.45 -13.21 12.70
N ASN A 60 1.30 -12.73 12.24
CA ASN A 60 0.04 -13.44 12.24
C ASN A 60 -0.40 -13.78 10.82
N ARG A 61 -1.23 -14.81 10.68
CA ARG A 61 -1.90 -15.13 9.42
C ARG A 61 -3.37 -15.37 9.68
N ALA A 62 -4.22 -14.54 9.08
CA ALA A 62 -5.67 -14.62 9.22
C ALA A 62 -6.34 -14.40 7.86
N GLY A 63 -7.34 -15.22 7.53
CA GLY A 63 -8.05 -15.09 6.25
C GLY A 63 -7.16 -15.26 5.01
N GLY A 64 -6.04 -15.99 5.13
CA GLY A 64 -5.07 -16.20 4.04
C GLY A 64 -4.01 -15.10 3.89
N VAL A 65 -4.19 -13.95 4.54
CA VAL A 65 -3.29 -12.78 4.48
C VAL A 65 -2.33 -12.79 5.67
N TRP A 66 -1.08 -12.38 5.45
CA TRP A 66 -0.11 -12.19 6.52
C TRP A 66 -0.24 -10.79 7.12
N GLU A 67 -0.09 -10.69 8.43
CA GLU A 67 -0.04 -9.45 9.18
C GLU A 67 1.27 -9.42 9.96
N LEU A 68 2.13 -8.46 9.63
CA LEU A 68 3.37 -8.18 10.33
C LEU A 68 3.20 -6.96 11.22
N GLU A 69 3.49 -7.11 12.51
CA GLU A 69 3.56 -6.02 13.48
C GLU A 69 5.01 -5.59 13.69
N THR A 70 5.26 -4.29 13.64
CA THR A 70 6.55 -3.66 13.95
C THR A 70 6.35 -2.37 14.74
N VAL A 71 7.44 -1.81 15.29
CA VAL A 71 7.39 -0.56 16.08
C VAL A 71 6.91 0.61 15.21
N SER A 72 7.68 0.98 14.18
CA SER A 72 7.34 2.11 13.33
C SER A 72 7.95 1.93 11.95
N ALA A 73 7.10 1.91 10.93
CA ALA A 73 7.52 1.80 9.53
C ALA A 73 6.78 2.81 8.62
N PRO A 74 6.87 4.12 8.89
CA PRO A 74 6.15 5.16 8.14
C PRO A 74 6.60 5.28 6.67
N PHE A 75 7.73 4.68 6.32
CA PHE A 75 8.30 4.65 4.97
C PHE A 75 7.73 3.50 4.11
N VAL A 76 7.05 2.52 4.71
CA VAL A 76 6.36 1.46 3.97
C VAL A 76 4.98 1.95 3.59
N LYS A 77 4.63 1.80 2.30
CA LYS A 77 3.33 2.20 1.76
C LYS A 77 2.69 1.02 1.05
N HIS A 78 1.41 1.16 0.73
CA HIS A 78 0.71 0.25 -0.18
C HIS A 78 1.50 0.06 -1.48
N SER A 79 1.50 -1.17 -2.01
CA SER A 79 2.23 -1.60 -3.21
C SER A 79 3.76 -1.51 -3.15
N HIS A 80 4.35 -1.17 -2.00
CA HIS A 80 5.79 -1.35 -1.83
C HIS A 80 6.12 -2.84 -1.70
N LYS A 81 7.28 -3.24 -2.20
CA LYS A 81 7.92 -4.51 -1.88
C LYS A 81 8.66 -4.41 -0.55
N ILE A 82 8.50 -5.42 0.29
CA ILE A 82 9.25 -5.61 1.53
C ILE A 82 9.91 -6.97 1.51
N ASN A 83 11.07 -7.11 2.15
CA ASN A 83 11.73 -8.39 2.31
C ASN A 83 11.48 -8.91 3.72
N LEU A 84 11.12 -10.18 3.86
CA LEU A 84 10.92 -10.84 5.14
C LEU A 84 11.92 -11.97 5.34
N ILE A 85 12.51 -12.00 6.53
CA ILE A 85 13.36 -13.07 7.03
C ILE A 85 12.71 -13.57 8.32
N HIS A 86 11.84 -14.59 8.19
CA HIS A 86 11.13 -15.16 9.33
C HIS A 86 11.05 -16.69 9.21
N PRO A 87 11.14 -17.47 10.30
CA PRO A 87 11.10 -18.95 10.24
C PRO A 87 9.85 -19.52 9.54
N ARG A 88 8.72 -18.82 9.63
CA ARG A 88 7.43 -19.20 9.02
C ARG A 88 7.25 -18.74 7.56
N VAL A 89 7.96 -17.70 7.14
CA VAL A 89 7.81 -17.09 5.81
C VAL A 89 9.06 -16.27 5.48
N ASN A 90 9.63 -16.49 4.30
CA ASN A 90 10.82 -15.79 3.86
C ASN A 90 10.67 -15.42 2.39
N GLY A 91 11.11 -14.22 2.04
CA GLY A 91 11.11 -13.72 0.67
C GLY A 91 10.66 -12.26 0.56
N THR A 92 10.50 -11.80 -0.68
CA THR A 92 10.02 -10.45 -0.98
C THR A 92 8.53 -10.47 -1.32
N PHE A 93 7.75 -9.62 -0.66
CA PHE A 93 6.29 -9.55 -0.78
C PHE A 93 5.83 -8.12 -1.10
N GLU A 94 4.75 -7.98 -1.87
CA GLU A 94 4.11 -6.69 -2.13
C GLU A 94 3.08 -6.39 -1.03
N VAL A 95 3.14 -5.19 -0.47
CA VAL A 95 2.27 -4.73 0.61
C VAL A 95 0.88 -4.40 0.09
N SER A 96 -0.14 -4.99 0.70
CA SER A 96 -1.55 -4.76 0.38
C SER A 96 -2.23 -3.74 1.30
N LYS A 97 -1.71 -3.50 2.50
CA LYS A 97 -2.26 -2.52 3.45
C LYS A 97 -1.23 -2.16 4.51
N VAL A 98 -1.23 -0.91 4.95
CA VAL A 98 -0.42 -0.42 6.09
C VAL A 98 -1.34 0.32 7.05
N VAL A 99 -1.25 0.00 8.34
CA VAL A 99 -1.98 0.70 9.41
C VAL A 99 -0.99 1.10 10.49
N SER A 100 -0.90 2.39 10.76
CA SER A 100 -0.12 2.92 11.88
C SER A 100 -1.09 3.40 12.96
N THR A 101 -0.93 2.88 14.17
CA THR A 101 -1.76 3.23 15.31
C THR A 101 -0.92 3.34 16.58
N THR A 102 -1.47 3.96 17.61
CA THR A 102 -0.89 3.99 18.95
C THR A 102 -1.62 2.96 19.80
N ASN A 103 -0.90 2.06 20.45
CA ASN A 103 -1.49 1.07 21.33
C ASN A 103 -1.93 1.67 22.68
N ASP A 104 -2.61 0.88 23.51
CA ASP A 104 -3.14 1.33 24.82
C ASP A 104 -2.06 1.82 25.79
N SER A 105 -0.81 1.41 25.58
CA SER A 105 0.36 1.85 26.35
C SER A 105 1.06 3.09 25.78
N GLY A 106 0.52 3.70 24.72
CA GLY A 106 1.07 4.89 24.09
C GLY A 106 2.19 4.65 23.08
N PHE A 107 2.52 3.39 22.76
CA PHE A 107 3.55 3.07 21.77
C PHE A 107 2.96 3.03 20.36
N ILE A 108 3.68 3.61 19.40
CA ILE A 108 3.37 3.46 17.98
C ILE A 108 3.59 2.01 17.57
N ARG A 109 2.66 1.48 16.79
CA ARG A 109 2.73 0.20 16.09
C ARG A 109 2.35 0.40 14.64
N THR A 110 3.08 -0.28 13.75
CA THR A 110 2.75 -0.38 12.34
C THR A 110 2.41 -1.82 12.01
N TYR A 111 1.24 -2.03 11.43
CA TYR A 111 0.76 -3.31 10.92
C TYR A 111 0.84 -3.29 9.40
N ILE A 112 1.53 -4.26 8.83
CA ILE A 112 1.79 -4.38 7.40
C ILE A 112 1.17 -5.69 6.92
N TYR A 113 0.26 -5.59 5.97
CA TYR A 113 -0.44 -6.74 5.38
C TYR A 113 0.12 -7.05 4.00
N PHE A 114 0.31 -8.33 3.69
CA PHE A 114 0.86 -8.83 2.42
C PHE A 114 0.47 -10.29 2.15
#